data_AF-A0A1G6VYV6-F1
#
_entry.id   AF-A0A1G6VYV6-F1
#
_cell.length_a   1.000
_cell.length_b   1.000
_cell.length_c   1.000
_cell.angle_alpha   90.00
_cell.angle_beta   90.00
_cell.angle_gamma   90.00
#
_symmetry.space_group_name_H-M   'P 1'
#
loop_
_entity.id
_entity.type
_entity.pdbx_description
1 polymer ?
#
loop_
_entity_poly.entity_id
_entity_poly.type
_entity_poly.pdbx_seq_one_letter_code
_entity_poly.pdbx_strand_id
1 'polypeptide(L)'
;MHIRVDEAIQGVCLISLLATIDLVVRRVAIFWNNRPLTWRGRGTSKENGLDTFPLELNIERLLRQGLAQRVDQWYADARSGRTQLDFDDWLAGMALPGTAASAGIRIRQNDLSFVLRHGARYAIVDAARGQRVFECRIDGRLPIVAFVDGTGKRGPWLTIPRLFTIEEIVSMRELP
;
A
#
# COMPACT_ATOMS: atom_id res chain seq x y z
N MET A 1 -4.48 42.09 -25.58
CA MET A 1 -4.48 43.11 -24.50
C MET A 1 -5.92 43.20 -24.02
N HIS A 2 -6.36 42.82 -22.83
CA HIS A 2 -5.75 42.47 -21.56
C HIS A 2 -6.70 41.50 -20.80
N ILE A 3 -6.12 40.64 -19.97
CA ILE A 3 -6.76 39.72 -19.03
C ILE A 3 -7.43 40.48 -17.87
N ARG A 4 -8.59 40.02 -17.39
CA ARG A 4 -8.94 40.01 -15.94
C ARG A 4 -9.84 38.81 -15.62
N VAL A 5 -9.27 37.86 -14.87
CA VAL A 5 -10.01 36.85 -14.11
C VAL A 5 -9.92 37.35 -12.67
N ASP A 6 -11.03 37.92 -12.19
CA ASP A 6 -11.15 38.43 -10.82
C ASP A 6 -11.36 37.28 -9.83
N GLU A 7 -10.41 37.20 -8.91
CA GLU A 7 -10.50 36.87 -7.48
C GLU A 7 -11.89 36.56 -6.90
N ALA A 8 -12.16 35.27 -6.59
CA ALA A 8 -13.23 34.92 -5.63
C ALA A 8 -13.10 33.54 -4.96
N ILE A 9 -11.91 32.91 -4.94
CA ILE A 9 -11.77 31.59 -4.28
C ILE A 9 -10.47 31.52 -3.47
N GLN A 10 -10.36 32.36 -2.43
CA GLN A 10 -9.23 32.30 -1.49
C GLN A 10 -9.62 32.18 -0.01
N GLY A 11 -10.91 31.95 0.33
CA GLY A 11 -11.35 32.05 1.72
C GLY A 11 -11.66 30.76 2.48
N VAL A 12 -12.03 29.64 1.84
CA VAL A 12 -12.83 28.61 2.54
C VAL A 12 -12.21 27.19 2.55
N CYS A 13 -11.14 26.90 1.81
CA CYS A 13 -10.70 25.50 1.62
C CYS A 13 -9.55 25.02 2.52
N LEU A 14 -8.99 25.85 3.42
CA LEU A 14 -7.81 25.45 4.21
C LEU A 14 -8.15 24.83 5.57
N ILE A 15 -9.32 25.12 6.15
CA ILE A 15 -9.68 24.64 7.49
C ILE A 15 -10.39 23.28 7.42
N SER A 16 -11.13 23.00 6.34
CA SER A 16 -11.84 21.71 6.17
C SER A 16 -10.92 20.53 5.84
N LEU A 17 -9.77 20.77 5.20
CA LEU A 17 -8.86 19.68 4.82
C LEU A 17 -7.99 19.18 6.00
N LEU A 18 -7.62 20.06 6.93
CA LEU A 18 -6.85 19.68 8.13
C LEU A 18 -7.69 18.84 9.12
N ALA A 19 -9.01 19.09 9.20
CA ALA A 19 -9.91 18.27 10.02
C ALA A 19 -10.09 16.84 9.47
N THR A 20 -9.89 16.63 8.17
CA THR A 20 -10.06 15.32 7.53
C THR A 20 -8.84 14.42 7.74
N ILE A 21 -7.64 15.00 7.78
CA ILE A 21 -6.39 14.26 8.03
C ILE A 21 -6.31 13.78 9.49
N ASP A 22 -6.81 14.57 10.46
CA ASP A 22 -6.87 14.16 11.88
C ASP A 22 -7.90 13.03 12.11
N LEU A 23 -8.98 12.98 11.30
CA LEU A 23 -10.01 11.94 11.40
C LEU A 23 -9.55 10.58 10.85
N VAL A 24 -8.73 10.56 9.79
CA VAL A 24 -8.16 9.33 9.24
C VAL A 24 -7.10 8.73 10.18
N VAL A 25 -6.35 9.57 10.89
CA VAL A 25 -5.34 9.11 11.86
C VAL A 25 -5.97 8.68 13.20
N ARG A 26 -7.04 9.32 13.66
CA ARG A 26 -7.68 8.98 14.95
C ARG A 26 -8.59 7.74 14.92
N ARG A 27 -9.14 7.36 13.76
CA ARG A 27 -10.07 6.21 13.68
C ARG A 27 -9.38 4.83 13.64
N VAL A 28 -8.06 4.78 13.47
CA VAL A 28 -7.26 3.55 13.46
C VAL A 28 -6.82 3.11 14.87
N ALA A 29 -7.01 3.95 15.89
CA ALA A 29 -6.52 3.70 17.25
C ALA A 29 -7.47 2.92 18.18
N ILE A 30 -8.69 2.55 17.75
CA ILE A 30 -9.68 1.91 18.63
C ILE A 30 -10.04 0.51 18.10
N PHE A 31 -9.11 -0.45 18.18
CA PHE A 31 -9.46 -1.88 18.28
C PHE A 31 -8.26 -2.73 18.69
N TRP A 32 -7.60 -2.37 19.79
CA TRP A 32 -6.60 -3.22 20.43
C TRP A 32 -7.23 -3.88 21.65
N ASN A 33 -7.42 -5.20 21.59
CA ASN A 33 -7.41 -5.99 22.82
C ASN A 33 -6.67 -7.31 22.58
N ASN A 34 -5.56 -7.45 23.30
CA ASN A 34 -4.60 -8.55 23.27
C ASN A 34 -5.15 -9.82 23.93
N ARG A 35 -4.82 -10.99 23.38
CA ARG A 35 -4.38 -12.16 24.17
C ARG A 35 -3.28 -12.93 23.42
N PRO A 36 -2.23 -13.41 24.11
CA PRO A 36 -1.20 -14.22 23.50
C PRO A 36 -1.66 -15.69 23.43
N LEU A 37 -1.62 -16.30 22.25
CA LEU A 37 -1.64 -17.75 22.12
C LEU A 37 -0.22 -18.21 21.81
N THR A 38 0.43 -18.79 22.82
CA THR A 38 1.69 -19.51 22.64
C THR A 38 1.41 -20.78 21.86
N TRP A 39 1.90 -20.85 20.62
CA TRP A 39 1.92 -22.10 19.86
C TRP A 39 3.37 -22.55 19.65
N ARG A 40 3.70 -23.73 20.20
CA ARG A 40 4.93 -24.48 19.86
C ARG A 40 4.66 -25.22 18.55
N GLY A 41 5.26 -24.77 17.47
CA GLY A 41 5.35 -25.51 16.21
C GLY A 41 6.81 -25.75 15.85
N ARG A 42 7.29 -26.97 16.09
CA ARG A 42 8.57 -27.47 15.57
C ARG A 42 8.36 -27.83 14.09
N GLY A 43 9.02 -27.13 13.18
CA GLY A 43 9.00 -27.43 11.75
C GLY A 43 10.33 -27.03 11.12
N THR A 44 11.19 -28.00 10.89
CA THR A 44 12.47 -27.87 10.18
C THR A 44 12.22 -27.64 8.70
N SER A 45 12.51 -26.45 8.17
CA SER A 45 12.60 -26.25 6.72
C SER A 45 14.05 -26.46 6.28
N LYS A 46 14.26 -27.55 5.54
CA LYS A 46 15.42 -27.70 4.65
C LYS A 46 15.32 -26.60 3.58
N GLU A 47 16.27 -25.68 3.61
CA GLU A 47 16.55 -24.78 2.49
C GLU A 47 17.05 -25.62 1.30
N ASN A 48 16.34 -25.58 0.18
CA ASN A 48 16.82 -26.05 -1.11
C ASN A 48 16.18 -25.21 -2.22
N GLY A 49 17.02 -24.50 -2.99
CA GLY A 49 16.68 -24.05 -4.36
C GLY A 49 16.29 -22.59 -4.55
N LEU A 50 17.30 -21.72 -4.68
CA LEU A 50 17.41 -20.54 -5.58
C LEU A 50 16.13 -19.96 -6.21
N ASP A 51 15.26 -19.33 -5.41
CA ASP A 51 14.51 -18.14 -5.81
C ASP A 51 15.04 -16.97 -4.96
N THR A 52 16.19 -16.43 -5.39
CA THR A 52 16.85 -15.34 -4.67
C THR A 52 16.11 -14.05 -4.99
N PHE A 53 15.05 -13.74 -4.25
CA PHE A 53 14.50 -12.38 -4.22
C PHE A 53 15.54 -11.47 -3.57
N PRO A 54 16.13 -10.51 -4.31
CA PRO A 54 17.29 -9.77 -3.82
C PRO A 54 16.93 -8.74 -2.74
N LEU A 55 15.64 -8.46 -2.54
CA LEU A 55 15.16 -7.54 -1.51
C LEU A 55 14.19 -8.24 -0.56
N GLU A 56 14.67 -8.50 0.66
CA GLU A 56 13.83 -8.80 1.81
C GLU A 56 13.54 -7.52 2.59
N LEU A 57 12.27 -7.29 2.91
CA LEU A 57 11.83 -6.16 3.68
C LEU A 57 11.13 -6.62 4.96
N ASN A 58 11.61 -6.11 6.10
CA ASN A 58 10.88 -6.20 7.35
C ASN A 58 9.82 -5.09 7.37
N ILE A 59 8.55 -5.48 7.29
CA ILE A 59 7.40 -4.57 7.23
C ILE A 59 7.33 -3.63 8.44
N GLU A 60 7.85 -4.04 9.60
CA GLU A 60 7.82 -3.20 10.81
C GLU A 60 8.72 -1.97 10.71
N ARG A 61 9.63 -1.95 9.73
CA ARG A 61 10.58 -0.85 9.48
C ARG A 61 10.28 -0.09 8.19
N LEU A 62 9.06 -0.20 7.64
CA LEU A 62 8.66 0.50 6.42
C LEU A 62 8.95 2.01 6.52
N LEU A 63 9.72 2.50 5.55
CA LEU A 63 10.08 3.91 5.43
C LEU A 63 8.84 4.69 5.01
N ARG A 64 8.16 5.33 5.97
CA ARG A 64 6.99 6.20 5.75
C ARG A 64 7.26 7.40 4.82
N GLN A 65 8.53 7.67 4.51
CA GLN A 65 8.98 8.83 3.75
C GLN A 65 8.64 8.75 2.25
N GLY A 66 8.51 7.55 1.67
CA GLY A 66 8.30 7.39 0.22
C GLY A 66 6.96 7.95 -0.26
N LEU A 67 5.87 7.68 0.47
CA LEU A 67 4.54 8.13 0.05
C LEU A 67 4.37 9.65 0.18
N ALA A 68 4.99 10.27 1.19
CA ALA A 68 4.96 11.73 1.36
C ALA A 68 5.59 12.46 0.17
N GLN A 69 6.74 11.98 -0.32
CA GLN A 69 7.38 12.53 -1.52
C GLN A 69 6.50 12.39 -2.77
N ARG A 70 5.74 11.30 -2.89
CA ARG A 70 4.78 11.11 -3.98
C ARG A 70 3.61 12.08 -3.92
N VAL A 71 3.12 12.40 -2.73
CA VAL A 71 2.08 13.43 -2.55
C VAL A 71 2.58 14.79 -2.98
N ASP A 72 3.79 15.19 -2.56
CA ASP A 72 4.39 16.47 -2.95
C ASP A 72 4.59 16.57 -4.47
N GLN A 73 5.06 15.48 -5.09
CA GLN A 73 5.24 15.41 -6.54
C GLN A 73 3.91 15.52 -7.29
N TRP A 74 2.88 14.80 -6.84
CA TRP A 74 1.55 14.88 -7.44
C TRP A 74 0.98 16.30 -7.35
N TYR A 75 1.12 16.98 -6.20
CA TYR A 75 0.69 18.37 -6.07
C TYR A 75 1.43 19.31 -7.03
N ALA A 76 2.73 19.11 -7.23
CA ALA A 76 3.52 19.89 -8.18
C ALA A 76 3.07 19.63 -9.64
N ASP A 77 2.80 18.38 -9.99
CA ASP A 77 2.34 17.99 -11.32
C ASP A 77 0.94 18.53 -11.60
N ALA A 78 0.02 18.44 -10.64
CA ALA A 78 -1.33 18.99 -10.75
C ALA A 78 -1.30 20.52 -10.91
N ARG A 79 -0.52 21.23 -10.09
CA ARG A 79 -0.38 22.70 -10.18
C ARG A 79 0.22 23.18 -11.50
N SER A 80 1.14 22.40 -12.06
CA SER A 80 1.77 22.70 -13.35
C SER A 80 0.96 22.26 -14.57
N GLY A 81 -0.20 21.61 -14.37
CA GLY A 81 -1.03 21.08 -15.44
C GLY A 81 -0.45 19.84 -16.13
N ARG A 82 0.61 19.23 -15.59
CA ARG A 82 1.21 18.00 -16.12
C ARG A 82 0.33 16.77 -15.91
N THR A 83 -0.61 16.82 -14.97
CA THR A 83 -1.60 15.78 -14.76
C THR A 83 -2.96 16.37 -14.39
N GLN A 84 -4.02 15.66 -14.78
CA GLN A 84 -5.40 15.89 -14.36
C GLN A 84 -5.94 14.68 -13.58
N LEU A 85 -5.09 13.69 -13.31
CA LEU A 85 -5.48 12.49 -12.60
C LEU A 85 -5.54 12.75 -11.09
N ASP A 86 -6.49 12.09 -10.43
CA ASP A 86 -6.51 11.98 -8.98
C ASP A 86 -5.27 11.23 -8.49
N PHE A 87 -4.89 11.46 -7.22
CA PHE A 87 -3.66 10.93 -6.65
C PHE A 87 -3.51 9.41 -6.84
N ASP A 88 -4.57 8.64 -6.60
CA ASP A 88 -4.50 7.16 -6.68
C ASP A 88 -4.25 6.67 -8.11
N ASP A 89 -4.85 7.32 -9.11
CA ASP A 89 -4.67 6.95 -10.52
C ASP A 89 -3.33 7.44 -11.06
N TRP A 90 -2.91 8.63 -10.65
CA TRP A 90 -1.56 9.13 -10.93
C TRP A 90 -0.50 8.22 -10.32
N LEU A 91 -0.64 7.84 -9.05
CA LEU A 91 0.33 6.99 -8.35
C LEU A 91 0.44 5.60 -8.99
N ALA A 92 -0.69 5.04 -9.45
CA ALA A 92 -0.70 3.77 -10.16
C ALA A 92 0.17 3.77 -11.43
N GLY A 93 0.23 4.91 -12.13
CA GLY A 93 1.08 5.10 -13.32
C GLY A 93 2.53 5.46 -13.01
N MET A 94 2.77 6.11 -11.86
CA MET A 94 4.11 6.61 -11.48
C MET A 94 4.92 5.65 -10.62
N ALA A 95 4.27 4.70 -9.96
CA ALA A 95 4.93 3.67 -9.16
C ALA A 95 5.75 2.76 -10.09
N LEU A 96 7.06 2.70 -9.85
CA LEU A 96 7.96 1.81 -10.58
C LEU A 96 8.91 1.14 -9.61
N PRO A 97 9.18 -0.18 -9.77
CA PRO A 97 10.12 -0.86 -8.91
C PRO A 97 11.54 -0.35 -9.17
N GLY A 98 12.30 -0.13 -8.10
CA GLY A 98 13.75 0.05 -8.22
C GLY A 98 14.40 -1.26 -8.67
N THR A 99 15.65 -1.19 -9.16
CA THR A 99 16.36 -2.36 -9.71
C THR A 99 16.40 -3.56 -8.75
N ALA A 100 16.52 -3.31 -7.44
CA ALA A 100 16.54 -4.36 -6.41
C ALA A 100 15.16 -5.00 -6.13
N ALA A 101 14.07 -4.43 -6.65
CA ALA A 101 12.70 -4.89 -6.42
C ALA A 101 12.00 -5.32 -7.74
N SER A 102 12.74 -5.36 -8.85
CA SER A 102 12.20 -5.67 -10.18
C SER A 102 11.59 -7.08 -10.26
N ALA A 103 12.21 -8.06 -9.60
CA ALA A 103 11.71 -9.43 -9.48
C ALA A 103 10.59 -9.59 -8.43
N GLY A 104 10.29 -8.53 -7.67
CA GLY A 104 9.40 -8.56 -6.51
C GLY A 104 10.13 -8.30 -5.19
N ILE A 105 9.36 -8.16 -4.12
CA ILE A 105 9.84 -7.92 -2.75
C ILE A 105 9.40 -9.09 -1.89
N ARG A 106 10.37 -9.74 -1.22
CA ARG A 106 10.07 -10.68 -0.14
C ARG A 106 9.77 -9.88 1.11
N ILE A 107 8.61 -10.11 1.68
CA ILE A 107 8.14 -9.45 2.88
C ILE A 107 8.15 -10.46 4.02
N ARG A 108 8.77 -10.11 5.13
CA ARG A 108 8.72 -10.90 6.37
C ARG A 108 7.80 -10.23 7.39
N GLN A 109 6.81 -10.98 7.85
CA GLN A 109 5.87 -10.57 8.89
C GLN A 109 5.75 -11.71 9.91
N ASN A 110 6.18 -11.45 11.15
CA ASN A 110 6.37 -12.49 12.17
C ASN A 110 7.29 -13.61 11.63
N ASP A 111 6.83 -14.86 11.71
CA ASP A 111 7.53 -16.05 11.23
C ASP A 111 7.14 -16.44 9.78
N LEU A 112 6.34 -15.61 9.11
CA LEU A 112 5.90 -15.85 7.74
C LEU A 112 6.63 -14.92 6.77
N SER A 113 6.91 -15.46 5.59
CA SER A 113 7.43 -14.70 4.46
C SER A 113 6.58 -14.92 3.22
N PHE A 114 6.26 -13.86 2.50
CA PHE A 114 5.55 -13.91 1.23
C PHE A 114 6.19 -12.94 0.23
N VAL A 115 5.86 -13.08 -1.04
CA VAL A 115 6.45 -12.27 -2.12
C VAL A 115 5.35 -11.47 -2.79
N LEU A 116 5.60 -10.18 -2.98
CA LEU A 116 4.77 -9.32 -3.80
C LEU A 116 5.50 -8.90 -5.07
N ARG A 117 4.84 -8.98 -6.21
CA ARG A 117 5.34 -8.54 -7.52
C ARG A 117 4.67 -7.25 -7.96
N HIS A 118 5.44 -6.41 -8.64
CA HIS A 118 4.92 -5.15 -9.18
C HIS A 118 3.86 -5.44 -10.25
N GLY A 119 2.67 -4.84 -10.12
CA GLY A 119 1.57 -4.97 -11.07
C GLY A 119 0.76 -6.25 -10.92
N ALA A 120 1.16 -7.15 -10.02
CA ALA A 120 0.43 -8.40 -9.79
C ALA A 120 -0.83 -8.18 -8.95
N ARG A 121 -1.82 -9.06 -9.16
CA ARG A 121 -3.05 -9.14 -8.37
C ARG A 121 -3.02 -10.38 -7.50
N TYR A 122 -3.56 -10.27 -6.30
CA TYR A 122 -3.56 -11.35 -5.33
C TYR A 122 -4.94 -11.55 -4.75
N ALA A 123 -5.33 -12.80 -4.54
CA ALA A 123 -6.47 -13.17 -3.73
C ALA A 123 -6.00 -13.64 -2.35
N ILE A 124 -6.71 -13.21 -1.31
CA ILE A 124 -6.54 -13.63 0.08
C ILE A 124 -7.89 -14.05 0.64
N VAL A 125 -7.86 -14.90 1.66
CA VAL A 125 -9.06 -15.36 2.36
C VAL A 125 -8.86 -15.16 3.86
N ASP A 126 -9.89 -14.65 4.50
CA ASP A 126 -9.98 -14.48 5.95
C ASP A 126 -11.32 -15.04 6.44
N ALA A 127 -11.32 -15.73 7.58
CA ALA A 127 -12.53 -16.37 8.09
C ALA A 127 -13.66 -15.38 8.40
N ALA A 128 -13.34 -14.14 8.79
CA ALA A 128 -14.32 -13.12 9.13
C ALA A 128 -14.77 -12.28 7.92
N ARG A 129 -13.87 -12.05 6.95
CA ARG A 129 -14.09 -11.13 5.82
C ARG A 129 -14.31 -11.83 4.48
N GLY A 130 -14.11 -13.15 4.42
CA GLY A 130 -14.21 -13.93 3.19
C GLY A 130 -13.06 -13.65 2.21
N GLN A 131 -13.29 -13.96 0.94
CA GLN A 131 -12.29 -13.76 -0.11
C GLN A 131 -12.22 -12.27 -0.50
N ARG A 132 -10.99 -11.74 -0.61
CA ARG A 132 -10.70 -10.38 -1.07
C ARG A 132 -9.59 -10.39 -2.11
N VAL A 133 -9.60 -9.40 -2.99
CA VAL A 133 -8.59 -9.22 -4.03
C VAL A 133 -7.88 -7.89 -3.81
N PHE A 134 -6.57 -7.86 -4.05
CA PHE A 134 -5.81 -6.61 -4.05
C PHE A 134 -4.82 -6.56 -5.22
N GLU A 135 -4.52 -5.36 -5.67
CA GLU A 135 -3.42 -5.07 -6.59
C GLU A 135 -2.19 -4.66 -5.79
N CYS A 136 -1.02 -5.09 -6.22
CA CYS A 136 0.25 -4.63 -5.68
C CYS A 136 0.96 -3.73 -6.68
N ARG A 137 1.44 -2.57 -6.22
CA ARG A 137 2.45 -1.78 -6.91
C ARG A 137 3.67 -1.68 -6.01
N ILE A 138 4.83 -1.64 -6.65
CA ILE A 138 6.11 -1.38 -5.98
C ILE A 138 6.59 -0.04 -6.47
N ASP A 139 6.84 0.87 -5.53
CA ASP A 139 7.43 2.18 -5.78
C ASP A 139 8.83 2.26 -5.15
N GLY A 140 9.88 2.19 -5.98
CA GLY A 140 11.24 2.01 -5.54
C GLY A 140 11.42 0.68 -4.78
N ARG A 141 11.38 0.74 -3.45
CA ARG A 141 11.45 -0.41 -2.53
C ARG A 141 10.22 -0.54 -1.65
N LEU A 142 9.20 0.28 -1.90
CA LEU A 142 8.01 0.38 -1.10
C LEU A 142 6.87 -0.41 -1.76
N PRO A 143 6.40 -1.51 -1.15
CA PRO A 143 5.17 -2.14 -1.59
C PRO A 143 3.97 -1.29 -1.13
N ILE A 144 3.11 -0.96 -2.08
CA ILE A 144 1.80 -0.32 -1.88
C ILE A 144 0.74 -1.26 -2.44
N VAL A 145 -0.40 -1.37 -1.76
CA VAL A 145 -1.50 -2.20 -2.22
C VAL A 145 -2.80 -1.42 -2.32
N ALA A 146 -3.71 -1.89 -3.14
CA ALA A 146 -5.08 -1.39 -3.15
C ALA A 146 -6.05 -2.57 -3.28
N PHE A 147 -7.03 -2.63 -2.39
CA PHE A 147 -8.08 -3.64 -2.46
C PHE A 147 -9.04 -3.33 -3.60
N VAL A 148 -9.49 -4.38 -4.28
CA VAL A 148 -10.44 -4.32 -5.38
C VAL A 148 -11.77 -4.88 -4.88
N ASP A 149 -12.85 -4.13 -5.05
CA ASP A 149 -14.18 -4.56 -4.67
C ASP A 149 -14.79 -5.54 -5.70
N GLY A 150 -15.99 -6.06 -5.40
CA GLY A 150 -16.69 -7.00 -6.28
C GLY A 150 -17.09 -6.43 -7.64
N THR A 151 -17.05 -5.11 -7.82
CA THR A 151 -17.31 -4.44 -9.11
C THR A 151 -16.04 -4.22 -9.93
N GLY A 152 -14.87 -4.56 -9.37
CA GLY A 152 -13.57 -4.30 -9.99
C GLY A 152 -13.02 -2.91 -9.68
N LYS A 153 -13.69 -2.11 -8.82
CA LYS A 153 -13.20 -0.79 -8.45
C LYS A 153 -12.10 -0.90 -7.41
N ARG A 154 -11.01 -0.18 -7.66
CA ARG A 154 -9.85 -0.10 -6.77
C ARG A 154 -10.09 0.93 -5.67
N GLY A 155 -9.77 0.56 -4.42
CA GLY A 155 -9.71 1.47 -3.28
C GLY A 155 -8.42 2.31 -3.25
N PRO A 156 -8.16 3.05 -2.16
CA PRO A 156 -6.94 3.85 -2.04
C PRO A 156 -5.69 2.97 -1.95
N TRP A 157 -4.54 3.51 -2.37
CA TRP A 157 -3.25 2.86 -2.14
C TRP A 157 -2.82 2.96 -0.68
N LEU A 158 -2.43 1.82 -0.10
CA LEU A 158 -2.08 1.67 1.30
C LEU A 158 -0.69 1.04 1.47
N THR A 159 0.06 1.60 2.41
CA THR A 159 1.22 0.95 3.03
C THR A 159 1.03 1.00 4.53
N ILE A 160 0.70 -0.14 5.14
CA ILE A 160 0.47 -0.23 6.59
C ILE A 160 1.23 -1.45 7.11
N PRO A 161 1.93 -1.34 8.26
CA PRO A 161 2.47 -2.51 8.94
C PRO A 161 1.37 -3.50 9.27
N ARG A 162 1.65 -4.80 9.10
CA ARG A 162 0.69 -5.88 9.43
C ARG A 162 -0.64 -5.75 8.68
N LEU A 163 -0.55 -5.33 7.42
CA LEU A 163 -1.70 -5.18 6.54
C LEU A 163 -2.52 -6.48 6.37
N PHE A 164 -1.83 -7.62 6.40
CA PHE A 164 -2.45 -8.93 6.26
C PHE A 164 -2.42 -9.70 7.58
N THR A 165 -3.48 -10.45 7.85
CA THR A 165 -3.51 -11.44 8.94
C THR A 165 -2.66 -12.65 8.57
N ILE A 166 -2.37 -13.53 9.55
CA ILE A 166 -1.66 -14.79 9.29
C ILE A 166 -2.46 -15.66 8.30
N GLU A 167 -3.78 -15.75 8.46
CA GLU A 167 -4.67 -16.51 7.58
C GLU A 167 -4.62 -15.98 6.13
N GLU A 168 -4.60 -14.65 5.98
CA GLU A 168 -4.52 -14.00 4.69
C GLU A 168 -3.17 -14.22 4.00
N ILE A 169 -2.07 -14.23 4.76
CA ILE A 169 -0.74 -14.51 4.21
C ILE A 169 -0.67 -15.97 3.73
N VAL A 170 -1.18 -16.92 4.51
CA VAL A 170 -1.14 -18.35 4.17
C VAL A 170 -2.04 -18.67 2.98
N SER A 171 -3.18 -17.98 2.84
CA SER A 171 -4.11 -18.15 1.72
C SER A 171 -3.75 -17.33 0.47
N MET A 172 -2.72 -16.49 0.55
CA MET A 172 -2.36 -15.57 -0.52
C MET A 172 -1.97 -16.34 -1.79
N ARG A 173 -2.65 -16.02 -2.88
CA ARG A 173 -2.34 -16.54 -4.21
C ARG A 173 -2.32 -15.42 -5.23
N GLU A 174 -1.32 -15.44 -6.10
CA GLU A 174 -1.30 -14.58 -7.28
C GLU A 174 -2.40 -15.00 -8.25
N LEU A 175 -3.09 -14.03 -8.83
CA LEU A 175 -4.11 -14.25 -9.85
C LEU A 175 -3.47 -14.16 -11.25
N PRO A 176 -3.95 -14.95 -12.22
CA PRO A 176 -3.45 -14.92 -13.60
C PRO A 176 -3.75 -13.60 -14.32
#